data_AF-A0A521ABG8-F1
#
_entry.id   AF-A0A521ABG8-F1
#
_cell.length_a   1.000
_cell.length_b   1.000
_cell.length_c   1.000
_cell.angle_alpha   90.00
_cell.angle_beta   90.00
_cell.angle_gamma   90.00
#
_symmetry.space_group_name_H-M   'P 1'
#
loop_
_entity.id
_entity.type
_entity.pdbx_description
1 polymer ?
#
loop_
_entity_poly.entity_id
_entity_poly.type
_entity_poly.pdbx_seq_one_letter_code
_entity_poly.pdbx_strand_id
1 'polypeptide(L)'
;MYASFMLSEAKKWIRDSMTAFMLLYPLLFGIIGRWVIPWLTDTTGLNLDPYMDIVLAALTIMAAHIYGALVGFSILDDRDDHIFHSIQVTPLPIYQFVSFRLGLAMLLSFATGIYIPLFSNLIPLSWGEVILISAIASFSAPLVGLLMNAFAKNKMEGFAVMKGIVAILIIFPIASLFFTDAKEWFFAFAPGFWPAKAMSSIVRGDEGQTIGFYGYILLGLGYVLLLNMLVYTWFQKKTLQ
;
A
#
# COMPACT_ATOMS: atom_id res chain seq x y z
N MET A 1 13.33 21.02 17.91
CA MET A 1 11.89 21.10 18.28
C MET A 1 11.03 20.18 17.40
N TYR A 2 11.05 20.29 16.08
CA TYR A 2 10.39 19.33 15.19
C TYR A 2 11.02 17.93 15.28
N ALA A 3 12.36 17.82 15.19
CA ALA A 3 13.06 16.54 15.31
C ALA A 3 12.83 15.83 16.65
N SER A 4 12.78 16.57 17.77
CA SER A 4 12.47 16.03 19.10
C SER A 4 11.05 15.50 19.19
N PHE A 5 10.08 16.16 18.53
CA PHE A 5 8.71 15.67 18.42
C PHE A 5 8.63 14.38 17.59
N MET A 6 9.28 14.35 16.43
CA MET A 6 9.32 13.15 15.56
C MET A 6 9.92 11.96 16.30
N LEU A 7 10.97 12.18 17.10
CA LEU A 7 11.59 11.17 17.96
C LEU A 7 10.66 10.69 19.07
N SER A 8 9.91 11.59 19.73
CA SER A 8 8.94 11.18 20.75
C SER A 8 7.77 10.41 20.14
N GLU A 9 7.29 10.83 18.98
CA GLU A 9 6.19 10.17 18.27
C GLU A 9 6.62 8.79 17.77
N ALA A 10 7.81 8.67 17.17
CA ALA A 10 8.39 7.38 16.79
C ALA A 10 8.53 6.43 17.99
N LYS A 11 9.02 6.92 19.14
CA LYS A 11 9.14 6.12 20.37
C LYS A 11 7.78 5.69 20.91
N LYS A 12 6.78 6.58 20.87
CA LYS A 12 5.40 6.25 21.28
C LYS A 12 4.84 5.16 20.38
N TRP A 13 4.97 5.34 19.06
CA TRP A 13 4.52 4.36 18.08
C TRP A 13 5.20 3.01 18.27
N ILE A 14 6.52 2.93 18.41
CA ILE A 14 7.24 1.65 18.61
C ILE A 14 6.72 0.88 19.84
N ARG A 15 6.23 1.58 20.85
CA ARG A 15 5.69 0.97 22.08
C ARG A 15 4.19 0.68 22.01
N ASP A 16 3.52 1.14 20.95
CA ASP A 16 2.10 0.94 20.75
C ASP A 16 1.83 -0.44 20.14
N SER A 17 0.88 -1.16 20.72
CA SER A 17 0.34 -2.42 20.21
C SER A 17 -0.05 -2.34 18.73
N MET A 18 -0.59 -1.20 18.27
CA MET A 18 -1.02 -1.04 16.89
C MET A 18 0.18 -0.97 15.94
N THR A 19 1.28 -0.32 16.31
CA THR A 19 2.49 -0.28 15.49
C THR A 19 3.20 -1.63 15.44
N ALA A 20 3.22 -2.37 16.56
CA ALA A 20 3.70 -3.74 16.56
C ALA A 20 2.90 -4.60 15.56
N PHE A 21 1.58 -4.42 15.53
CA PHE A 21 0.72 -5.03 14.52
C PHE A 21 1.06 -4.55 13.09
N MET A 22 1.28 -3.24 12.88
CA MET A 22 1.73 -2.72 11.58
C MET A 22 3.02 -3.36 11.12
N LEU A 23 4.00 -3.53 12.01
CA LEU A 23 5.31 -4.05 11.64
C LEU A 23 5.24 -5.55 11.34
N LEU A 24 4.51 -6.33 12.14
CA LEU A 24 4.52 -7.79 12.04
C LEU A 24 3.52 -8.33 11.02
N TYR A 25 2.31 -7.77 10.94
CA TYR A 25 1.22 -8.38 10.19
C TYR A 25 1.51 -8.50 8.68
N PRO A 26 2.00 -7.45 7.99
CA PRO A 26 2.29 -7.56 6.56
C PRO A 26 3.52 -8.43 6.23
N LEU A 27 4.39 -8.74 7.19
CA LEU A 27 5.48 -9.71 6.99
C LEU A 27 4.96 -11.14 6.81
N LEU A 28 3.75 -11.44 7.32
CA LEU A 28 3.11 -12.73 7.12
C LEU A 28 2.89 -13.05 5.63
N PHE A 29 2.75 -12.04 4.76
CA PHE A 29 2.58 -12.28 3.33
C PHE A 29 3.84 -12.87 2.67
N GLY A 30 5.03 -12.53 3.14
CA GLY A 30 6.27 -13.15 2.68
C GLY A 30 6.35 -14.62 3.09
N ILE A 31 5.94 -14.93 4.32
CA ILE A 31 5.82 -16.29 4.87
C ILE A 31 4.81 -17.11 4.07
N ILE A 32 3.64 -16.54 3.77
CA ILE A 32 2.62 -17.17 2.93
C ILE A 32 3.20 -17.51 1.56
N GLY A 33 3.86 -16.56 0.91
CA GLY A 33 4.52 -16.79 -0.38
C GLY A 33 5.58 -17.89 -0.32
N ARG A 34 6.43 -17.90 0.71
CA ARG A 34 7.56 -18.84 0.81
C ARG A 34 7.15 -20.27 1.14
N TRP A 35 6.13 -20.45 1.98
CA TRP A 35 5.81 -21.77 2.55
C TRP A 35 4.40 -22.25 2.24
N VAL A 36 3.40 -21.37 2.30
CA VAL A 36 2.00 -21.78 2.10
C VAL A 36 1.72 -22.05 0.63
N ILE A 37 2.25 -21.22 -0.28
CA ILE A 37 2.04 -21.41 -1.72
C ILE A 37 2.65 -22.73 -2.22
N PRO A 38 3.93 -23.07 -1.97
CA PRO A 38 4.49 -24.35 -2.38
C PRO A 38 3.77 -25.55 -1.74
N TRP A 39 3.47 -25.47 -0.44
CA TRP A 39 2.73 -26.53 0.25
C TRP A 39 1.36 -26.80 -0.38
N LEU A 40 0.66 -25.75 -0.82
CA LEU A 40 -0.63 -25.87 -1.50
C LEU A 40 -0.48 -26.55 -2.88
N THR A 41 0.52 -26.15 -3.66
CA THR A 41 0.85 -26.77 -4.96
C THR A 41 1.11 -28.28 -4.79
N ASP A 42 1.94 -28.65 -3.82
CA ASP A 42 2.33 -30.04 -3.57
C ASP A 42 1.16 -30.90 -3.06
N THR A 43 0.28 -30.32 -2.21
CA THR A 43 -0.83 -31.07 -1.60
C THR A 43 -2.02 -31.24 -2.54
N THR A 44 -2.31 -30.24 -3.37
CA THR A 44 -3.49 -30.25 -4.26
C THR A 44 -3.19 -30.78 -5.66
N GLY A 45 -1.91 -30.82 -6.06
CA GLY A 45 -1.48 -31.14 -7.42
C GLY A 45 -1.83 -30.03 -8.44
N LEU A 46 -2.25 -28.84 -7.98
CA LEU A 46 -2.55 -27.70 -8.85
C LEU A 46 -1.25 -27.08 -9.34
N ASN A 47 -1.08 -26.96 -10.66
CA ASN A 47 0.03 -26.20 -11.24
C ASN A 47 -0.26 -24.69 -11.12
N LEU A 48 0.39 -24.05 -10.15
CA LEU A 48 0.29 -22.60 -9.89
C LEU A 48 1.36 -21.77 -10.62
N ASP A 49 2.31 -22.40 -11.31
CA ASP A 49 3.42 -21.70 -11.97
C ASP A 49 2.96 -20.57 -12.91
N PRO A 50 1.89 -20.74 -13.73
CA PRO A 50 1.41 -19.67 -14.62
C PRO A 50 0.78 -18.48 -13.88
N TYR A 51 0.50 -18.61 -12.58
CA TYR A 51 -0.23 -17.62 -11.78
C TYR A 51 0.63 -16.99 -10.69
N MET A 52 1.94 -17.29 -10.64
CA MET A 52 2.83 -16.77 -9.61
C MET A 52 2.93 -15.24 -9.64
N ASP A 53 2.81 -14.62 -10.82
CA ASP A 53 2.77 -13.16 -10.97
C ASP A 53 1.54 -12.54 -10.29
N ILE A 54 0.38 -13.18 -10.44
CA ILE A 54 -0.86 -12.77 -9.77
C ILE A 54 -0.73 -12.91 -8.26
N VAL A 55 -0.22 -14.05 -7.78
CA VAL A 55 -0.05 -14.31 -6.35
C VAL A 55 0.91 -13.30 -5.73
N LEU A 56 2.08 -13.10 -6.34
CA LEU A 56 3.08 -12.17 -5.80
C LEU A 56 2.60 -10.72 -5.83
N ALA A 57 1.93 -10.30 -6.91
CA ALA A 57 1.33 -8.96 -7.00
C ALA A 57 0.26 -8.76 -5.92
N ALA A 58 -0.63 -9.74 -5.73
CA ALA A 58 -1.67 -9.68 -4.71
C ALA A 58 -1.08 -9.55 -3.30
N LEU A 59 -0.10 -10.38 -2.94
CA LEU A 59 0.59 -10.31 -1.63
C LEU A 59 1.24 -8.94 -1.40
N THR A 60 1.92 -8.41 -2.41
CA THR A 60 2.63 -7.12 -2.35
C THR A 60 1.66 -5.94 -2.22
N ILE A 61 0.59 -5.93 -3.02
CA ILE A 61 -0.43 -4.88 -2.99
C ILE A 61 -1.21 -4.91 -1.68
N MET A 62 -1.62 -6.09 -1.22
CA MET A 62 -2.32 -6.24 0.04
C MET A 62 -1.50 -5.70 1.20
N ALA A 63 -0.21 -6.04 1.27
CA ALA A 63 0.68 -5.52 2.31
C ALA A 63 0.66 -3.98 2.37
N ALA A 64 0.81 -3.31 1.21
CA ALA A 64 0.78 -1.85 1.13
C ALA A 64 -0.56 -1.24 1.59
N HIS A 65 -1.68 -1.85 1.17
CA HIS A 65 -3.02 -1.39 1.56
C HIS A 65 -3.27 -1.58 3.06
N ILE A 66 -2.72 -2.65 3.66
CA ILE A 66 -2.85 -2.88 5.10
C ILE A 66 -2.08 -1.84 5.92
N TYR A 67 -0.86 -1.48 5.52
CA TYR A 67 -0.16 -0.35 6.16
C TYR A 67 -0.98 0.93 6.08
N GLY A 68 -1.59 1.19 4.92
CA GLY A 68 -2.49 2.32 4.72
C GLY A 68 -3.74 2.27 5.60
N ALA A 69 -4.35 1.10 5.74
CA ALA A 69 -5.53 0.93 6.59
C ALA A 69 -5.17 1.12 8.07
N LEU A 70 -4.04 0.59 8.51
CA LEU A 70 -3.59 0.71 9.90
C LEU A 70 -3.25 2.14 10.28
N VAL A 71 -2.53 2.87 9.42
CA VAL A 71 -2.32 4.31 9.65
C VAL A 71 -3.62 5.10 9.53
N GLY A 72 -4.53 4.68 8.65
CA GLY A 72 -5.87 5.24 8.52
C GLY A 72 -6.66 5.16 9.82
N PHE A 73 -6.76 3.98 10.43
CA PHE A 73 -7.36 3.79 11.74
C PHE A 73 -6.61 4.55 12.83
N SER A 74 -5.28 4.53 12.83
CA SER A 74 -4.48 5.30 13.79
C SER A 74 -4.81 6.79 13.82
N ILE A 75 -5.08 7.39 12.66
CA ILE A 75 -5.46 8.81 12.59
C ILE A 75 -6.93 9.01 12.98
N LEU A 76 -7.82 8.08 12.64
CA LEU A 76 -9.23 8.11 13.09
C LEU A 76 -9.35 7.98 14.61
N ASP A 77 -8.50 7.16 15.22
CA ASP A 77 -8.38 7.01 16.67
C ASP A 77 -8.04 8.33 17.34
N ASP A 78 -7.02 9.03 16.83
CA ASP A 78 -6.67 10.34 17.35
C ASP A 78 -7.78 11.38 17.16
N ARG A 79 -8.61 11.25 16.12
CA ARG A 79 -9.75 12.14 15.88
C ARG A 79 -10.90 11.87 16.85
N ASP A 80 -11.24 10.59 17.06
CA ASP A 80 -12.26 10.18 18.02
C ASP A 80 -11.87 10.58 19.46
N ASP A 81 -10.59 10.45 19.80
CA ASP A 81 -10.04 10.81 21.11
C ASP A 81 -9.73 12.32 21.25
N HIS A 82 -10.13 13.15 20.28
CA HIS A 82 -9.94 14.61 20.29
C HIS A 82 -8.46 15.04 20.43
N ILE A 83 -7.51 14.19 20.05
CA ILE A 83 -6.07 14.47 20.13
C ILE A 83 -5.69 15.65 19.24
N PHE A 84 -6.42 15.88 18.15
CA PHE A 84 -6.18 17.03 17.27
C PHE A 84 -6.35 18.36 18.01
N HIS A 85 -7.30 18.47 18.95
CA HIS A 85 -7.46 19.67 19.79
C HIS A 85 -6.28 19.86 20.74
N SER A 86 -5.77 18.76 21.30
CA SER A 86 -4.58 18.79 22.15
C SER A 86 -3.31 19.14 21.37
N ILE A 87 -3.23 18.81 20.08
CA ILE A 87 -2.10 19.22 19.22
C ILE A 87 -2.18 20.71 18.89
N GLN A 88 -3.38 21.31 18.76
CA GLN A 88 -3.54 22.73 18.45
C GLN A 88 -2.97 23.68 19.51
N VAL A 89 -2.86 23.24 20.77
CA VAL A 89 -2.21 24.02 21.83
C VAL A 89 -0.67 23.89 21.80
N THR A 90 -0.15 23.03 20.95
CA THR A 90 1.29 22.90 20.68
C THR A 90 1.66 23.70 19.42
N PRO A 91 2.93 24.11 19.27
CA PRO A 91 3.42 24.77 18.07
C PRO A 91 3.54 23.84 16.85
N LEU A 92 3.12 22.58 16.96
CA LEU A 92 3.15 21.62 15.85
C LEU A 92 1.84 21.69 15.06
N PRO A 93 1.89 21.97 13.75
CA PRO A 93 0.68 21.96 12.93
C PRO A 93 0.22 20.52 12.64
N ILE A 94 -1.09 20.29 12.66
CA ILE A 94 -1.71 18.96 12.49
C ILE A 94 -1.31 18.29 11.17
N TYR A 95 -1.13 19.07 10.09
CA TYR A 95 -0.73 18.50 8.80
C TYR A 95 0.66 17.84 8.86
N GLN A 96 1.60 18.36 9.65
CA GLN A 96 2.92 17.76 9.82
C GLN A 96 2.83 16.46 10.63
N PHE A 97 1.98 16.45 11.66
CA PHE A 97 1.70 15.26 12.46
C PHE A 97 1.15 14.11 11.60
N VAL A 98 0.13 14.39 10.79
CA VAL A 98 -0.46 13.39 9.88
C VAL A 98 0.55 12.96 8.81
N SER A 99 1.27 13.91 8.21
CA SER A 99 2.28 13.61 7.17
C SER A 99 3.39 12.70 7.68
N PHE A 100 3.83 12.87 8.93
CA PHE A 100 4.82 11.99 9.54
C PHE A 100 4.35 10.55 9.59
N ARG A 101 3.13 10.30 10.07
CA ARG A 101 2.57 8.95 10.17
C ARG A 101 2.36 8.30 8.80
N LEU A 102 1.85 9.07 7.84
CA LEU A 102 1.71 8.60 6.46
C LEU A 102 3.08 8.25 5.85
N GLY A 103 4.10 9.06 6.10
CA GLY A 103 5.48 8.80 5.67
C GLY A 103 6.06 7.54 6.31
N LEU A 104 5.82 7.30 7.61
CA LEU A 104 6.21 6.05 8.27
C LEU A 104 5.52 4.83 7.65
N ALA A 105 4.20 4.91 7.42
CA ALA A 105 3.45 3.83 6.78
C ALA A 105 3.94 3.53 5.36
N MET A 106 4.28 4.58 4.59
CA MET A 106 4.90 4.45 3.27
C MET A 106 6.26 3.75 3.36
N LEU A 107 7.13 4.15 4.29
CA LEU A 107 8.45 3.54 4.47
C LEU A 107 8.36 2.06 4.86
N LEU A 108 7.45 1.72 5.79
CA LEU A 108 7.20 0.33 6.17
C LEU A 108 6.64 -0.47 4.99
N SER A 109 5.70 0.12 4.24
CA SER A 109 5.17 -0.50 3.02
C SER A 109 6.24 -0.72 1.96
N PHE A 110 7.20 0.20 1.82
CA PHE A 110 8.31 0.06 0.89
C PHE A 110 9.26 -1.07 1.31
N ALA A 111 9.64 -1.11 2.60
CA ALA A 111 10.49 -2.17 3.15
C ALA A 111 9.84 -3.55 3.00
N THR A 112 8.54 -3.66 3.29
CA THR A 112 7.80 -4.92 3.14
C THR A 112 7.58 -5.27 1.67
N GLY A 113 7.39 -4.28 0.81
CA GLY A 113 7.33 -4.47 -0.65
C GLY A 113 8.61 -5.07 -1.21
N ILE A 114 9.78 -4.74 -0.63
CA ILE A 114 11.06 -5.37 -0.99
C ILE A 114 11.17 -6.77 -0.38
N TYR A 115 10.77 -6.91 0.89
CA TYR A 115 10.86 -8.17 1.63
C TYR A 115 10.03 -9.28 0.98
N ILE A 116 8.78 -9.02 0.57
CA ILE A 116 7.86 -10.05 0.07
C ILE A 116 8.43 -10.78 -1.16
N PRO A 117 8.80 -10.10 -2.27
CA PRO A 117 9.38 -10.76 -3.45
C PRO A 117 10.68 -11.49 -3.15
N LEU A 118 11.59 -10.88 -2.38
CA LEU A 118 12.90 -11.47 -2.10
C LEU A 118 12.80 -12.69 -1.19
N PHE A 119 11.97 -12.62 -0.14
CA PHE A 119 11.83 -13.70 0.82
C PHE A 119 10.97 -14.84 0.28
N SER A 120 9.87 -14.52 -0.40
CA SER A 120 9.01 -15.54 -1.01
C SER A 120 9.73 -16.29 -2.13
N ASN A 121 10.56 -15.59 -2.92
CA ASN A 121 11.28 -16.13 -4.07
C ASN A 121 10.36 -16.90 -5.04
N LEU A 122 9.13 -16.43 -5.19
CA LEU A 122 8.14 -17.00 -6.11
C LEU A 122 8.49 -16.74 -7.57
N ILE A 123 9.13 -15.61 -7.84
CA ILE A 123 9.49 -15.15 -9.19
C ILE A 123 10.92 -14.62 -9.14
N PRO A 124 11.77 -14.97 -10.13
CA PRO A 124 13.12 -14.43 -10.23
C PRO A 124 13.08 -12.97 -10.69
N LEU A 125 13.01 -12.03 -9.74
CA LEU A 125 13.11 -10.60 -9.99
C LEU A 125 14.51 -10.09 -9.63
N SER A 126 15.04 -9.20 -10.45
CA SER A 126 16.26 -8.46 -10.13
C SER A 126 16.03 -7.46 -9.01
N TRP A 127 17.11 -7.08 -8.31
CA TRP A 127 17.04 -6.07 -7.25
C TRP A 127 16.47 -4.73 -7.72
N GLY A 128 16.82 -4.30 -8.94
CA GLY A 128 16.32 -3.05 -9.51
C GLY A 128 14.80 -3.07 -9.72
N GLU A 129 14.27 -4.19 -10.24
CA GLU A 129 12.83 -4.37 -10.46
C GLU A 129 12.07 -4.38 -9.14
N VAL A 130 12.56 -5.13 -8.15
CA VAL A 130 11.96 -5.18 -6.81
C VAL A 130 11.90 -3.78 -6.19
N ILE A 131 12.97 -3.00 -6.26
CA ILE A 131 13.02 -1.64 -5.71
C ILE A 131 12.00 -0.73 -6.40
N LEU A 132 11.94 -0.74 -7.74
CA LEU A 132 11.03 0.11 -8.51
C LEU A 132 9.56 -0.24 -8.28
N ILE A 133 9.22 -1.52 -8.29
CA ILE A 133 7.87 -2.01 -8.02
C ILE A 133 7.46 -1.65 -6.59
N SER A 134 8.33 -1.89 -5.61
CA SER A 134 8.09 -1.58 -4.20
C SER A 134 7.89 -0.09 -3.97
N ALA A 135 8.67 0.76 -4.64
CA ALA A 135 8.56 2.21 -4.54
C ALA A 135 7.17 2.68 -4.95
N ILE A 136 6.67 2.25 -6.11
CA ILE A 136 5.34 2.64 -6.59
C ILE A 136 4.25 2.03 -5.71
N ALA A 137 4.35 0.75 -5.36
CA ALA A 137 3.38 0.07 -4.51
C ALA A 137 3.22 0.77 -3.15
N SER A 138 4.33 1.27 -2.57
CA SER A 138 4.35 1.92 -1.26
C SER A 138 3.47 3.16 -1.17
N PHE A 139 3.23 3.87 -2.28
CA PHE A 139 2.32 5.02 -2.33
C PHE A 139 0.84 4.66 -2.11
N SER A 140 0.50 3.38 -2.15
CA SER A 140 -0.84 2.90 -1.78
C SER A 140 -1.11 3.10 -0.28
N ALA A 141 -0.09 2.98 0.57
CA ALA A 141 -0.24 3.16 2.01
C ALA A 141 -0.72 4.58 2.40
N PRO A 142 -0.01 5.68 2.03
CA PRO A 142 -0.48 7.02 2.33
C PRO A 142 -1.82 7.33 1.67
N LEU A 143 -2.04 6.86 0.44
CA LEU A 143 -3.31 7.06 -0.26
C LEU A 143 -4.50 6.45 0.50
N VAL A 144 -4.40 5.19 0.91
CA VAL A 144 -5.46 4.50 1.65
C VAL A 144 -5.72 5.20 2.99
N GLY A 145 -4.65 5.55 3.71
CA GLY A 145 -4.76 6.27 4.99
C GLY A 145 -5.47 7.62 4.84
N LEU A 146 -5.16 8.36 3.77
CA LEU A 146 -5.81 9.63 3.45
C LEU A 146 -7.28 9.45 3.03
N LEU A 147 -7.58 8.49 2.15
CA LEU A 147 -8.95 8.21 1.70
C LEU A 147 -9.84 7.83 2.89
N MET A 148 -9.36 6.96 3.77
CA MET A 148 -10.10 6.62 5.00
C MET A 148 -10.42 7.86 5.82
N ASN A 149 -9.43 8.72 6.08
CA ASN A 149 -9.62 9.91 6.91
C ASN A 149 -10.36 11.06 6.22
N ALA A 150 -10.44 11.06 4.89
CA ALA A 150 -11.20 12.04 4.15
C ALA A 150 -12.67 11.63 3.97
N PHE A 151 -12.98 10.33 3.93
CA PHE A 151 -14.36 9.84 3.83
C PHE A 151 -15.02 9.54 5.17
N ALA A 152 -14.26 9.13 6.19
CA ALA A 152 -14.79 8.77 7.50
C ALA A 152 -14.62 9.89 8.54
N LYS A 153 -15.63 10.02 9.41
CA LYS A 153 -15.62 10.92 10.58
C LYS A 153 -15.13 10.24 11.86
N ASN A 154 -15.35 8.93 11.98
CA ASN A 154 -15.03 8.12 13.16
C ASN A 154 -14.55 6.71 12.75
N LYS A 155 -14.08 5.91 13.71
CA LYS A 155 -13.60 4.53 13.45
C LYS A 155 -14.64 3.63 12.77
N MET A 156 -15.91 3.73 13.15
CA MET A 156 -16.99 2.88 12.61
C MET A 156 -17.18 3.13 11.11
N GLU A 157 -17.22 4.41 10.70
CA GLU A 157 -17.23 4.79 9.29
C GLU A 157 -15.92 4.39 8.59
N GLY A 158 -14.78 4.46 9.28
CA GLY A 158 -13.48 4.02 8.78
C GLY A 158 -13.49 2.55 8.33
N PHE A 159 -14.13 1.68 9.12
CA PHE A 159 -14.32 0.27 8.74
C PHE A 159 -15.19 0.11 7.48
N ALA A 160 -16.23 0.92 7.33
CA ALA A 160 -17.06 0.90 6.13
C ALA A 160 -16.28 1.35 4.88
N VAL A 161 -15.48 2.42 5.00
CA VAL A 161 -14.62 2.91 3.91
C VAL A 161 -13.57 1.87 3.51
N MET A 162 -12.95 1.23 4.50
CA MET A 162 -11.97 0.16 4.28
C MET A 162 -12.57 -1.04 3.53
N LYS A 163 -13.76 -1.48 3.93
CA LYS A 163 -14.44 -2.60 3.23
C LYS A 163 -14.99 -2.24 1.85
N GLY A 164 -15.37 -0.98 1.63
CA GLY A 164 -15.92 -0.52 0.36
C GLY A 164 -14.83 -0.06 -0.60
N ILE A 165 -14.30 1.14 -0.35
CA ILE A 165 -13.37 1.82 -1.26
C ILE A 165 -12.05 1.06 -1.34
N VAL A 166 -11.47 0.68 -0.20
CA VAL A 166 -10.13 0.05 -0.19
C VAL A 166 -10.18 -1.36 -0.78
N ALA A 167 -11.27 -2.12 -0.58
CA ALA A 167 -11.45 -3.42 -1.23
C ALA A 167 -11.48 -3.29 -2.77
N ILE A 168 -12.18 -2.28 -3.31
CA ILE A 168 -12.18 -1.99 -4.74
C ILE A 168 -10.76 -1.70 -5.24
N LEU A 169 -9.97 -0.92 -4.49
CA LEU A 169 -8.58 -0.60 -4.85
C LEU A 169 -7.64 -1.82 -4.85
N ILE A 170 -7.99 -2.90 -4.14
CA ILE A 170 -7.26 -4.18 -4.14
C ILE A 170 -7.71 -5.10 -5.28
N ILE A 171 -9.02 -5.20 -5.51
CA ILE A 171 -9.60 -6.14 -6.50
C ILE A 171 -9.24 -5.73 -7.92
N PHE A 172 -9.31 -4.44 -8.25
CA PHE A 172 -9.10 -3.96 -9.63
C PHE A 172 -7.70 -4.23 -10.18
N PRO A 173 -6.60 -3.98 -9.43
CA PRO A 173 -5.26 -4.37 -9.85
C PRO A 173 -5.11 -5.86 -10.12
N ILE A 174 -5.69 -6.72 -9.27
CA ILE A 174 -5.62 -8.17 -9.44
C ILE A 174 -6.42 -8.58 -10.68
N ALA A 175 -7.63 -8.02 -10.85
CA ALA A 175 -8.45 -8.26 -12.03
C ALA A 175 -7.74 -7.84 -13.32
N SER A 176 -6.96 -6.76 -13.29
CA SER A 176 -6.23 -6.27 -14.46
C SER A 176 -5.19 -7.25 -15.01
N LEU A 177 -4.67 -8.17 -14.18
CA LEU A 177 -3.68 -9.17 -14.58
C LEU A 177 -4.25 -10.27 -15.50
N PHE A 178 -5.58 -10.36 -15.58
CA PHE A 178 -6.26 -11.26 -16.52
C PHE A 178 -6.47 -10.62 -17.90
N PHE A 179 -6.18 -9.33 -18.05
CA PHE A 179 -6.29 -8.60 -19.31
C PHE A 179 -4.91 -8.29 -19.87
N THR A 180 -4.75 -8.54 -21.17
CA THR A 180 -3.52 -8.30 -21.94
C THR A 180 -3.75 -7.34 -23.11
N ASP A 181 -5.01 -6.92 -23.32
CA ASP A 181 -5.44 -5.96 -24.33
C ASP A 181 -5.69 -4.59 -23.70
N ALA A 182 -6.01 -3.60 -24.55
CA ALA A 182 -6.27 -2.22 -24.13
C ALA A 182 -7.39 -2.06 -23.06
N LYS A 183 -8.15 -3.12 -22.76
CA LYS A 183 -9.13 -3.13 -21.66
C LYS A 183 -8.47 -3.03 -20.29
N GLU A 184 -7.20 -3.40 -20.16
CA GLU A 184 -6.46 -3.27 -18.90
C GLU A 184 -6.48 -1.82 -18.37
N TRP A 185 -6.53 -0.82 -19.26
CA TRP A 185 -6.54 0.60 -18.91
C TRP A 185 -7.78 1.02 -18.12
N PHE A 186 -8.87 0.26 -18.21
CA PHE A 186 -10.05 0.46 -17.36
C PHE A 186 -9.70 0.34 -15.86
N PHE A 187 -8.69 -0.46 -15.52
CA PHE A 187 -8.27 -0.70 -14.14
C PHE A 187 -7.18 0.26 -13.66
N ALA A 188 -6.66 1.13 -14.53
CA ALA A 188 -5.53 2.02 -14.24
C ALA A 188 -5.84 3.10 -13.18
N PHE A 189 -7.11 3.34 -12.87
CA PHE A 189 -7.47 4.25 -11.79
C PHE A 189 -7.05 3.72 -10.41
N ALA A 190 -6.95 2.39 -10.25
CA ALA A 190 -6.48 1.80 -9.00
C ALA A 190 -4.95 1.90 -8.94
N PRO A 191 -4.34 2.51 -7.92
CA PRO A 191 -2.90 2.73 -7.86
C PRO A 191 -2.10 1.43 -7.86
N GLY A 192 -2.66 0.34 -7.34
CA GLY A 192 -2.03 -0.98 -7.36
C GLY A 192 -1.92 -1.59 -8.77
N PHE A 193 -2.64 -1.06 -9.77
CA PHE A 193 -2.57 -1.51 -11.16
C PHE A 193 -1.14 -1.43 -11.70
N TRP A 194 -0.48 -0.31 -11.47
CA TRP A 194 0.84 -0.01 -12.01
C TRP A 194 1.93 -0.99 -11.52
N PRO A 195 2.11 -1.24 -10.21
CA PRO A 195 3.08 -2.23 -9.75
C PRO A 195 2.68 -3.66 -10.14
N ALA A 196 1.38 -4.00 -10.19
CA ALA A 196 0.93 -5.32 -10.66
C ALA A 196 1.31 -5.57 -12.11
N LYS A 197 1.00 -4.65 -13.02
CA LYS A 197 1.27 -4.79 -14.45
C LYS A 197 2.75 -4.69 -14.77
N ALA A 198 3.50 -3.84 -14.05
CA ALA A 198 4.95 -3.84 -14.13
C ALA A 198 5.53 -5.23 -13.79
N MET A 199 5.10 -5.83 -12.67
CA MET A 199 5.53 -7.19 -12.29
C MET A 199 5.16 -8.24 -13.34
N SER A 200 3.91 -8.22 -13.82
CA SER A 200 3.42 -9.18 -14.82
C SER A 200 4.12 -9.03 -16.17
N SER A 201 4.53 -7.82 -16.57
CA SER A 201 5.28 -7.59 -17.80
C SER A 201 6.66 -8.27 -17.83
N ILE A 202 7.31 -8.41 -16.66
CA ILE A 202 8.59 -9.13 -16.54
C ILE A 202 8.37 -10.63 -16.74
N VAL A 203 7.31 -11.18 -16.16
CA VAL A 203 7.04 -12.63 -16.14
C VAL A 203 6.48 -13.12 -17.47
N ARG A 204 5.55 -12.36 -18.06
CA ARG A 204 4.84 -12.75 -19.29
C ARG A 204 5.50 -12.25 -20.56
N GLY A 205 6.49 -11.36 -20.44
CA GLY A 205 7.16 -10.72 -21.57
C GLY A 205 6.31 -9.64 -22.25
N ASP A 206 6.94 -8.89 -23.15
CA ASP A 206 6.35 -7.75 -23.85
C ASP A 206 5.24 -8.14 -24.85
N GLU A 207 5.24 -9.39 -25.35
CA GLU A 207 4.28 -9.86 -26.35
C GLU A 207 2.83 -9.97 -25.82
N GLY A 208 2.64 -9.88 -24.50
CA GLY A 208 1.33 -9.98 -23.84
C GLY A 208 0.88 -8.73 -23.08
N GLN A 209 1.50 -7.57 -23.28
CA GLN A 209 1.20 -6.34 -22.51
C GLN A 209 1.10 -5.12 -23.42
N THR A 210 0.28 -4.12 -23.07
CA THR A 210 0.15 -2.91 -23.92
C THR A 210 1.41 -2.05 -23.92
N ILE A 211 2.17 -2.06 -22.82
CA ILE A 211 3.44 -1.35 -22.67
C ILE A 211 4.46 -2.21 -21.90
N GLY A 212 5.74 -1.94 -22.07
CA GLY A 212 6.81 -2.62 -21.32
C GLY A 212 6.95 -2.15 -19.87
N PHE A 213 7.77 -2.88 -19.10
CA PHE A 213 8.02 -2.65 -17.67
C PHE A 213 8.25 -1.18 -17.29
N TYR A 214 9.22 -0.51 -17.94
CA TYR A 214 9.54 0.88 -17.63
C TYR A 214 8.40 1.85 -17.95
N GLY A 215 7.54 1.53 -18.92
CA GLY A 215 6.35 2.31 -19.23
C GLY A 215 5.37 2.31 -18.06
N TYR A 216 5.07 1.13 -17.49
CA TYR A 216 4.21 1.03 -16.31
C TYR A 216 4.81 1.72 -15.09
N ILE A 217 6.14 1.63 -14.90
CA ILE A 217 6.83 2.31 -13.80
C ILE A 217 6.72 3.83 -13.94
N LEU A 218 7.04 4.40 -15.11
CA LEU A 218 7.06 5.85 -15.29
C LEU A 218 5.66 6.48 -15.23
N LEU A 219 4.71 5.90 -15.97
CA LEU A 219 3.31 6.36 -15.94
C LEU A 219 2.69 6.16 -14.56
N GLY A 220 2.98 5.00 -13.94
CA GLY A 220 2.53 4.69 -12.60
C GLY A 220 3.06 5.66 -11.55
N LEU A 221 4.36 5.98 -11.60
CA LEU A 221 4.95 6.95 -10.69
C LEU A 221 4.29 8.33 -10.82
N GLY A 222 4.13 8.82 -12.05
CA GLY A 222 3.43 10.09 -12.30
C GLY A 222 1.99 10.07 -11.77
N TYR A 223 1.27 8.97 -12.02
CA TYR A 223 -0.11 8.79 -11.56
C TYR A 223 -0.22 8.75 -10.04
N VAL A 224 0.56 7.90 -9.34
CA VAL A 224 0.44 7.75 -7.88
C VAL A 224 0.87 9.01 -7.14
N LEU A 225 1.86 9.75 -7.65
CA LEU A 225 2.26 11.04 -7.07
C LEU A 225 1.16 12.07 -7.20
N LEU A 226 0.60 12.23 -8.41
CA LEU A 226 -0.50 13.15 -8.66
C LEU A 226 -1.71 12.80 -7.80
N LEU A 227 -2.09 11.51 -7.74
CA LEU A 227 -3.22 11.04 -6.97
C LEU A 227 -3.03 11.29 -5.47
N ASN A 228 -1.86 10.98 -4.92
CA ASN A 228 -1.55 11.26 -3.51
C ASN A 228 -1.60 12.77 -3.22
N MET A 229 -1.06 13.62 -4.11
CA MET A 229 -1.14 15.07 -3.95
C MET A 229 -2.60 15.57 -3.94
N LEU A 230 -3.42 15.12 -4.89
CA LEU A 230 -4.83 15.51 -4.96
C LEU A 230 -5.59 15.09 -3.71
N VAL A 231 -5.48 13.83 -3.30
CA VAL A 231 -6.18 13.31 -2.11
C VAL A 231 -5.67 13.98 -0.85
N TYR A 232 -4.37 14.28 -0.75
CA TYR A 232 -3.81 15.03 0.38
C TYR A 232 -4.41 16.44 0.49
N THR A 233 -4.47 17.20 -0.61
CA THR A 233 -5.10 18.53 -0.60
C THR A 233 -6.59 18.48 -0.27
N TRP A 234 -7.29 17.43 -0.72
CA TRP A 234 -8.69 17.22 -0.40
C TRP A 234 -8.90 16.90 1.09
N PHE A 235 -8.06 16.03 1.66
CA PHE A 235 -8.02 15.72 3.08
C PHE A 235 -7.78 16.98 3.93
N GLN A 236 -6.81 17.82 3.54
CA GLN A 236 -6.52 19.06 4.27
C GLN A 236 -7.74 19.99 4.32
N LYS A 237 -8.43 20.21 3.19
CA LYS A 237 -9.60 21.08 3.11
C LYS A 237 -10.80 20.56 3.90
N LYS A 238 -10.98 19.23 3.95
CA LYS A 238 -12.17 18.62 4.53
C LYS A 238 -12.03 18.28 6.01
N THR A 239 -10.83 17.95 6.46
CA THR A 239 -10.61 17.35 7.78
C THR A 239 -9.76 18.21 8.71
N LEU A 240 -8.92 19.10 8.18
CA LEU A 240 -8.01 19.94 8.98
C LEU A 240 -8.43 21.42 9.06
N GLN A 241 -9.49 21.80 8.35
CA GLN A 241 -10.19 23.10 8.49
C GLN A 241 -11.45 22.90 9.33
#